data_AF-A0A1I7XD57-F1
#
_entry.id   AF-A0A1I7XD57-F1
#
_cell.length_a   1.000
_cell.length_b   1.000
_cell.length_c   1.000
_cell.angle_alpha   90.00
_cell.angle_beta   90.00
_cell.angle_gamma   90.00
#
_symmetry.space_group_name_H-M   'P 1'
#
loop_
_entity.id
_entity.type
_entity.pdbx_description
1 polymer ?
#
loop_
_entity_poly.entity_id
_entity_poly.type
_entity_poly.pdbx_seq_one_letter_code
_entity_poly.pdbx_strand_id
1 'polypeptide(L)'
;MEGVVVPIIRRKLMEKVDRSLYDLPPLKNEWDYDNFCHRFLDNETFLMKEFADYGYKTLLAEDWMKGTLNWPNCKGFNKQPTDHYMRQNI
;
A
#
# COMPACT_ATOMS: atom_id res chain seq x y z
N MET A 1 11.84 13.12 0.47
CA MET A 1 11.79 12.11 -0.61
C MET A 1 10.32 11.93 -0.91
N GLU A 2 9.85 12.62 -1.93
CA GLU A 2 8.46 12.54 -2.38
C GLU A 2 8.30 11.18 -3.07
N GLY A 3 7.61 10.26 -2.40
CA GLY A 3 7.27 8.97 -2.98
C GLY A 3 6.13 9.17 -3.98
N VAL A 4 6.23 8.54 -5.15
CA VAL A 4 5.06 8.41 -6.03
C VAL A 4 4.08 7.49 -5.33
N VAL A 5 2.94 8.04 -4.90
CA VAL A 5 1.85 7.26 -4.30
C VAL A 5 1.14 6.51 -5.42
N VAL A 6 1.58 5.29 -5.68
CA VAL A 6 0.80 4.34 -6.48
C VAL A 6 -0.29 3.77 -5.56
N PRO A 7 -1.57 3.88 -5.90
CA PRO A 7 -2.63 3.26 -5.11
C PRO A 7 -2.55 1.75 -5.29
N ILE A 8 -1.79 1.08 -4.43
CA ILE A 8 -1.65 -0.39 -4.43
C ILE A 8 -2.93 -1.05 -3.92
N ILE A 9 -3.72 -0.32 -3.13
CA ILE A 9 -5.08 -0.69 -2.72
C ILE A 9 -6.06 0.11 -3.56
N ARG A 10 -6.98 -0.61 -4.19
CA ARG A 10 -7.85 -0.06 -5.22
C ARG A 10 -8.69 1.09 -4.68
N ARG A 11 -8.62 2.24 -5.37
CA ARG A 11 -9.35 3.48 -5.04
C ARG A 11 -9.10 4.00 -3.62
N LYS A 12 -7.93 3.75 -3.04
CA LYS A 12 -7.56 4.29 -1.72
C LYS A 12 -6.38 5.24 -1.81
N LEU A 13 -6.56 6.43 -1.24
CA LEU A 13 -5.53 7.45 -1.13
C LEU A 13 -4.97 7.46 0.29
N MET A 14 -3.68 7.13 0.43
CA MET A 14 -3.00 7.04 1.73
C MET A 14 -2.32 8.35 2.14
N GLU A 15 -1.90 9.17 1.17
CA GLU A 15 -1.24 10.45 1.44
C GLU A 15 -2.04 11.62 0.87
N LYS A 16 -1.88 12.79 1.49
CA LYS A 16 -2.44 14.03 0.97
C LYS A 16 -1.73 14.39 -0.34
N VAL A 17 -2.48 14.73 -1.37
CA VAL A 17 -1.92 15.24 -2.63
C VAL A 17 -2.12 16.74 -2.70
N ASP A 18 -1.01 17.48 -2.75
CA ASP A 18 -1.07 18.90 -3.06
C ASP A 18 -1.26 19.11 -4.57
N ARG A 19 -2.25 19.94 -4.91
CA ARG A 19 -2.63 20.26 -6.29
C ARG A 19 -2.69 21.77 -6.51
N SER A 20 -2.13 22.54 -5.58
CA SER A 20 -2.04 24.00 -5.65
C SER A 20 -1.35 24.49 -6.92
N LEU A 21 -0.37 23.75 -7.43
CA LEU A 21 0.30 24.02 -8.72
C LEU A 21 -0.65 24.09 -9.92
N TYR A 22 -1.83 23.48 -9.82
CA TYR A 22 -2.85 23.44 -10.87
C TYR A 22 -4.10 24.24 -10.51
N ASP A 23 -4.04 25.11 -9.49
CA ASP A 23 -5.19 25.86 -8.97
C ASP A 23 -6.37 24.97 -8.54
N LEU A 24 -6.07 23.74 -8.10
CA LEU A 24 -7.05 22.75 -7.68
C LEU A 24 -7.02 22.54 -6.16
N PRO A 25 -8.16 22.22 -5.53
CA PRO A 25 -8.20 21.93 -4.11
C PRO A 25 -7.33 20.69 -3.80
N PRO A 26 -6.62 20.69 -2.65
CA PRO A 26 -5.81 19.56 -2.25
C PRO A 26 -6.69 18.34 -2.00
N LEU A 27 -6.21 17.16 -2.37
CA LEU A 27 -6.90 15.91 -2.06
C LEU A 27 -6.47 15.45 -0.68
N LYS A 28 -7.46 15.29 0.21
CA LYS A 28 -7.24 14.71 1.53
C LYS A 28 -7.10 13.20 1.42
N ASN A 29 -6.21 12.62 2.21
CA ASN A 29 -6.08 11.18 2.36
C ASN A 29 -7.37 10.56 2.91
N GLU A 30 -7.75 9.41 2.36
CA GLU A 30 -8.87 8.60 2.87
C GLU A 30 -8.44 7.72 4.04
N TRP A 31 -7.19 7.24 4.00
CA TRP A 31 -6.60 6.40 5.05
C TRP A 31 -5.49 7.15 5.76
N ASP A 32 -5.43 6.94 7.07
CA ASP A 32 -4.31 7.34 7.91
C ASP A 32 -3.44 6.13 8.28
N TYR A 33 -2.40 6.39 9.08
CA TYR A 33 -1.47 5.37 9.55
C TYR A 33 -2.16 4.19 10.25
N ASP A 34 -3.14 4.46 11.11
CA ASP A 34 -3.85 3.42 11.85
C ASP A 34 -4.66 2.52 10.92
N ASN A 35 -5.25 3.09 9.88
CA ASN A 35 -6.03 2.35 8.89
C ASN A 35 -5.19 1.32 8.13
N PHE A 36 -3.92 1.59 7.79
CA PHE A 36 -3.12 0.61 7.05
C PHE A 36 -2.17 -0.22 7.93
N CYS A 37 -1.78 0.28 9.11
CA CYS A 37 -0.77 -0.37 9.94
C CYS A 37 -1.37 -1.34 10.98
N HIS A 38 -2.44 -0.97 11.67
CA HIS A 38 -2.89 -1.70 12.88
C HIS A 38 -3.95 -2.78 12.63
N ARG A 39 -4.29 -3.04 11.36
CA ARG A 39 -5.24 -4.07 10.94
C ARG A 39 -4.70 -4.90 9.77
N PHE A 40 -5.29 -6.07 9.56
CA PHE A 40 -5.01 -6.89 8.39
C PHE A 40 -5.66 -6.32 7.14
N LEU A 41 -4.94 -6.35 6.02
CA LEU A 41 -5.35 -5.82 4.72
C LEU A 41 -5.89 -6.90 3.77
N ASP A 42 -6.05 -8.14 4.25
CA ASP A 42 -6.52 -9.29 3.47
C ASP A 42 -7.91 -9.11 2.81
N ASN A 43 -8.75 -8.27 3.43
CA ASN A 43 -10.11 -7.98 2.93
C ASN A 43 -10.14 -6.86 1.88
N GLU A 44 -8.99 -6.23 1.61
CA GLU A 44 -8.88 -5.13 0.67
C GLU A 44 -8.58 -5.64 -0.73
N THR A 45 -9.08 -4.90 -1.73
CA THR A 45 -8.74 -5.19 -3.12
C THR A 45 -7.33 -4.71 -3.42
N PHE A 46 -6.37 -5.62 -3.30
CA PHE A 46 -4.97 -5.37 -3.58
C PHE A 46 -4.67 -5.56 -5.06
N LEU A 47 -4.14 -4.52 -5.70
CA LEU A 47 -3.92 -4.49 -7.15
C LEU A 47 -3.06 -5.66 -7.63
N MET A 48 -1.96 -5.95 -6.93
CA MET A 48 -1.06 -7.02 -7.35
C MET A 48 -1.72 -8.41 -7.24
N LYS A 49 -2.67 -8.60 -6.33
CA LYS A 49 -3.41 -9.86 -6.24
C LYS A 49 -4.27 -10.09 -7.48
N GLU A 50 -4.90 -9.04 -8.01
CA GLU A 50 -5.65 -9.13 -9.26
C GLU A 50 -4.72 -9.57 -10.42
N PHE A 51 -3.53 -8.98 -10.52
CA PHE A 51 -2.54 -9.39 -11.53
C PHE A 51 -2.09 -10.86 -11.33
N ALA A 52 -1.90 -11.31 -10.09
CA ALA A 52 -1.59 -12.71 -9.80
C ALA A 52 -2.73 -13.65 -10.26
N ASP A 53 -3.99 -13.27 -10.00
CA ASP A 53 -5.17 -14.03 -10.42
C ASP A 53 -5.32 -14.09 -11.95
N TYR A 54 -4.82 -13.08 -12.68
CA TYR A 54 -4.71 -13.09 -14.15
C TYR A 54 -3.52 -13.89 -14.69
N GLY A 55 -2.71 -14.50 -13.83
CA GLY A 55 -1.58 -15.36 -14.22
C GLY A 55 -0.23 -14.64 -14.32
N TYR A 56 -0.14 -13.37 -13.92
CA TYR A 56 1.15 -12.67 -13.82
C TYR A 56 1.90 -13.12 -12.57
N LYS A 57 3.23 -13.13 -12.63
CA LYS A 57 4.07 -13.29 -11.44
C LYS A 57 4.26 -11.95 -10.77
N THR A 58 3.95 -11.89 -9.48
CA THR A 58 3.87 -10.64 -8.72
C THR A 58 4.86 -10.62 -7.56
N LEU A 59 5.49 -9.47 -7.35
CA LEU A 59 6.44 -9.21 -6.29
C LEU A 59 6.07 -7.89 -5.61
N LEU A 60 5.86 -7.94 -4.29
CA LEU A 60 5.81 -6.75 -3.46
C LEU A 60 7.16 -6.60 -2.76
N ALA A 61 7.88 -5.54 -3.14
CA ALA A 61 9.11 -5.10 -2.51
C ALA A 61 8.93 -3.67 -2.02
N GLU A 62 9.25 -3.43 -0.76
CA GLU A 62 9.16 -2.12 -0.13
C GLU A 62 10.55 -1.64 0.30
N ASP A 63 10.71 -0.32 0.42
CA ASP A 63 11.94 0.26 0.95
C ASP A 63 12.20 -0.25 2.36
N TRP A 64 13.41 -0.75 2.61
CA TRP A 64 13.85 -1.30 3.88
C TRP A 64 13.69 -0.31 5.05
N MET A 65 13.79 1.00 4.80
CA MET A 65 13.75 2.04 5.83
C MET A 65 12.42 2.79 5.90
N LYS A 66 11.50 2.59 4.94
CA LYS A 66 10.21 3.29 4.87
C LYS A 66 9.09 2.47 4.20
N GLY A 67 9.03 1.17 4.49
CA GLY A 67 7.91 0.34 4.05
C GLY A 67 6.57 0.89 4.56
N THR A 68 5.51 0.68 3.78
CA THR A 68 4.15 1.11 4.13
C THR A 68 3.34 -0.06 4.70
N LEU A 69 3.47 -1.26 4.10
CA LEU A 69 2.66 -2.45 4.44
C LEU A 69 3.44 -3.46 5.29
N ASN A 70 4.75 -3.48 5.15
CA ASN A 70 5.70 -4.36 5.84
C ASN A 70 6.64 -3.55 6.74
N TRP A 71 6.13 -2.52 7.41
CA TRP A 71 6.88 -1.74 8.39
C TRP A 71 6.88 -2.43 9.77
N PRO A 72 7.95 -2.33 10.59
CA PRO A 72 7.92 -2.85 11.94
C PRO A 72 6.72 -2.33 12.73
N ASN A 73 6.00 -3.25 13.40
CA ASN A 73 4.76 -3.03 14.14
C ASN A 73 3.47 -2.87 13.29
N CYS A 74 3.55 -2.88 11.96
CA CYS A 74 2.36 -3.00 11.13
C CYS A 74 1.99 -4.47 10.92
N LYS A 75 0.69 -4.75 10.90
CA LYS A 75 0.16 -6.10 10.68
C LYS A 75 0.26 -6.55 9.23
N GLY A 76 0.17 -5.61 8.28
CA GLY A 76 0.25 -5.89 6.85
C GLY A 76 -0.82 -6.88 6.38
N PHE A 77 -0.37 -7.90 5.63
CA PHE A 77 -1.24 -8.99 5.16
C PHE A 77 -1.00 -10.27 5.98
N ASN A 78 -2.09 -10.90 6.44
CA ASN A 78 -2.02 -12.18 7.13
C ASN A 78 -1.69 -13.32 6.14
N LYS A 79 -2.39 -13.34 5.00
CA LYS A 79 -2.12 -14.23 3.88
C LYS A 79 -1.21 -13.54 2.88
N GLN A 80 -0.35 -14.31 2.25
CA GLN A 80 0.56 -13.81 1.25
C GLN A 80 -0.22 -13.14 0.09
N PRO A 81 0.01 -11.84 -0.21
CA PRO A 81 -0.77 -11.11 -1.21
C PRO A 81 -0.22 -11.23 -2.64
N THR A 82 1.01 -11.70 -2.80
CA THR A 82 1.77 -11.80 -4.07
C THR A 82 2.58 -13.09 -4.14
N ASP A 83 2.94 -13.57 -5.33
CA ASP A 83 3.75 -14.80 -5.49
C ASP A 83 5.07 -14.73 -4.71
N HIS A 84 5.69 -13.55 -4.72
CA HIS A 84 6.89 -13.25 -3.95
C HIS A 84 6.57 -12.11 -2.98
N TYR A 85 6.73 -12.37 -1.68
CA TYR A 85 6.44 -11.41 -0.63
C TYR A 85 7.56 -11.40 0.40
N MET A 86 8.15 -10.22 0.63
CA MET A 86 9.14 -10.03 1.67
C MET A 86 8.44 -9.97 3.02
N ARG A 87 8.40 -11.08 3.76
CA ARG A 87 7.82 -11.09 5.11
C ARG A 87 8.85 -10.58 6.11
N GLN A 88 8.57 -9.54 6.88
CA GLN A 88 9.35 -9.26 8.08
C GLN A 88 9.07 -10.35 9.12
N ASN A 89 10.11 -11.04 9.55
CA ASN A 89 10.04 -11.89 10.74
C ASN A 89 9.91 -10.95 11.94
N ILE A 90 8.69 -10.78 12.42
CA ILE A 90 8.39 -10.13 13.70
C ILE A 90 8.25 -11.21 14.76
#